data_AF-A0A8I1T5D0-F1
#
_entry.id   AF-A0A8I1T5D0-F1
#
_cell.length_a   1.000
_cell.length_b   1.000
_cell.length_c   1.000
_cell.angle_alpha   90.00
_cell.angle_beta   90.00
_cell.angle_gamma   90.00
#
_symmetry.space_group_name_H-M   'P 1'
#
loop_
_entity.id
_entity.type
_entity.pdbx_description
1 polymer ?
#
loop_
_entity_poly.entity_id
_entity_poly.type
_entity_poly.pdbx_seq_one_letter_code
_entity_poly.pdbx_strand_id
1 'polypeptide(L)'
;MKLRSLANSASWGFLAAPLLVVVGLAVVYLVMAPHSADHAAQTFRTELFELSGPTVWNNYWFAGHYLPTYSLLSPPLGAWLGFRVMGSLAVIGTVVLFTLIVRREWGERAQAGAIWFAFAATISLFSGRLTFALGVLLAMAAVFASQRGQRIPALILAGSVGLASPVAALFLACLGFAHFLAERPDRRGLELAGISFLVAGVVALLFPGGGDEPYVASSFIPAIGLTLVSAAMVPPSQRLVRVGLLVYAGALVASFVLSTPMGGNVNRLGALLLGPVLLCALAAEPLTPKLSRRVALVLLLPTIVWWQTGPVVRDLELVEDEPAVSQAFYKPLAEALEPRLAREPARVEVVPVASHWESARAAPEFPLARGWERQTDRNLNPLFYADRLGPNRYRKWLDRLAVGYVALPNAKLDYAGEKEAALIQAGLPFLKEIPVGGQWRLFKVLGARPMVSRPARLTELDTDGFTVASPIAGAFEVRIRSTPYWRVKGGFGCVEPGRGDWTRVTLDRPGPLEVAADFSPGARFGSDRDCRPER
;
A
#
# COMPACT_ATOMS: atom_id res chain seq x y z
N MET A 1 10.89 23.44 -29.58
CA MET A 1 10.99 22.41 -30.64
C MET A 1 9.59 21.84 -30.87
N LYS A 2 9.00 22.12 -32.04
CA LYS A 2 7.58 21.90 -32.37
C LYS A 2 7.20 20.40 -32.29
N LEU A 3 5.97 20.11 -31.87
CA LEU A 3 5.29 18.79 -31.82
C LEU A 3 5.29 17.98 -33.15
N ARG A 4 5.93 18.47 -34.21
CA ARG A 4 6.03 17.79 -35.52
C ARG A 4 7.01 16.62 -35.56
N SER A 5 7.80 16.35 -34.51
CA SER A 5 8.80 15.28 -34.52
C SER A 5 8.28 13.88 -34.13
N LEU A 6 7.01 13.74 -33.72
CA LEU A 6 6.39 12.44 -33.42
C LEU A 6 5.75 11.78 -34.66
N ALA A 7 5.79 12.44 -35.82
CA ALA A 7 5.21 11.97 -37.07
C ALA A 7 6.25 11.38 -38.05
N ASN A 8 7.46 11.01 -37.59
CA ASN A 8 8.39 10.25 -38.40
C ASN A 8 8.05 8.76 -38.33
N SER A 9 7.94 8.07 -39.45
CA SER A 9 7.72 6.61 -39.55
C SER A 9 8.71 5.79 -38.70
N ALA A 10 9.96 6.26 -38.59
CA ALA A 10 11.00 5.68 -37.72
C ALA A 10 10.71 5.79 -36.21
N SER A 11 9.83 6.70 -35.79
CA SER A 11 9.43 6.83 -34.38
C SER A 11 8.32 5.88 -33.95
N TRP A 12 7.43 5.54 -34.89
CA TRP A 12 6.41 4.51 -34.68
C TRP A 12 7.01 3.11 -34.63
N GLY A 13 8.01 2.81 -35.47
CA GLY A 13 8.68 1.50 -35.47
C GLY A 13 9.33 1.13 -34.13
N PHE A 14 9.97 2.09 -33.45
CA PHE A 14 10.63 1.84 -32.16
C PHE A 14 9.63 1.64 -31.01
N LEU A 15 8.50 2.36 -31.03
CA LEU A 15 7.44 2.24 -30.03
C LEU A 15 6.54 1.01 -30.25
N ALA A 16 6.41 0.54 -31.49
CA ALA A 16 5.47 -0.51 -31.86
C ALA A 16 5.69 -1.81 -31.06
N ALA A 17 6.92 -2.32 -30.98
CA ALA A 17 7.17 -3.60 -30.31
C ALA A 17 6.91 -3.56 -28.78
N PRO A 18 7.46 -2.61 -28.00
CA PRO A 18 7.11 -2.47 -26.59
C PRO A 18 5.61 -2.22 -26.37
N LEU A 19 4.97 -1.43 -27.25
CA LEU A 19 3.55 -1.12 -27.14
C LEU A 19 2.66 -2.34 -27.39
N LEU A 20 2.98 -3.16 -28.39
CA LEU A 20 2.27 -4.40 -28.67
C LEU A 20 2.33 -5.37 -27.47
N VAL A 21 3.51 -5.50 -26.86
CA VAL A 21 3.70 -6.34 -25.66
C VAL A 21 2.84 -5.83 -24.50
N VAL A 22 2.97 -4.55 -24.14
CA VAL A 22 2.27 -4.01 -22.96
C VAL A 22 0.76 -3.97 -23.17
N VAL A 23 0.29 -3.61 -24.36
CA VAL A 23 -1.15 -3.59 -24.67
C VAL A 23 -1.71 -5.00 -24.69
N GLY A 24 -1.01 -5.97 -25.31
CA GLY A 24 -1.43 -7.36 -25.32
C GLY A 24 -1.57 -7.92 -23.90
N LEU A 25 -0.56 -7.73 -23.05
CA LEU A 25 -0.61 -8.19 -21.66
C LEU A 25 -1.62 -7.43 -20.80
N ALA A 26 -1.81 -6.13 -21.04
CA ALA A 26 -2.85 -5.36 -20.37
C ALA A 26 -4.27 -5.83 -20.77
N VAL A 27 -4.49 -6.18 -22.04
CA VAL A 27 -5.75 -6.77 -22.49
C VAL A 27 -5.96 -8.13 -21.85
N VAL A 28 -4.95 -9.00 -21.83
CA VAL A 28 -5.01 -10.30 -21.13
C VAL A 28 -5.37 -10.10 -19.65
N TYR A 29 -4.72 -9.16 -18.97
CA TYR A 29 -5.02 -8.82 -17.58
C TYR A 29 -6.47 -8.34 -17.39
N LEU A 30 -6.98 -7.47 -18.27
CA LEU A 30 -8.35 -6.96 -18.19
C LEU A 30 -9.40 -8.04 -18.46
N VAL A 31 -9.12 -8.96 -19.39
CA VAL A 31 -10.01 -10.08 -19.73
C VAL A 31 -10.01 -11.14 -18.63
N MET A 32 -8.83 -11.54 -18.14
CA MET A 32 -8.71 -12.52 -17.07
C MET A 32 -9.19 -11.96 -15.72
N ALA A 33 -9.05 -10.65 -15.51
CA ALA A 33 -9.42 -9.96 -14.29
C ALA A 33 -8.95 -10.69 -13.01
N PRO A 34 -7.66 -11.08 -12.90
CA PRO A 34 -7.21 -11.90 -11.79
C PRO A 34 -7.37 -11.16 -10.46
N HIS A 35 -7.59 -11.94 -9.40
CA HIS A 35 -7.42 -11.47 -8.03
C HIS A 35 -5.93 -11.55 -7.65
N SER A 36 -5.53 -10.85 -6.60
CA SER A 36 -4.20 -10.95 -5.99
C SER A 36 -4.31 -10.44 -4.55
N ALA A 37 -3.32 -10.73 -3.71
CA ALA A 37 -3.33 -10.26 -2.32
C ALA A 37 -3.30 -8.71 -2.23
N ASP A 38 -2.47 -8.04 -3.04
CA ASP A 38 -2.40 -6.57 -3.03
C ASP A 38 -3.66 -5.91 -3.61
N HIS A 39 -4.47 -6.62 -4.42
CA HIS A 39 -5.76 -6.11 -4.90
C HIS A 39 -6.74 -5.86 -3.75
N ALA A 40 -6.76 -6.66 -2.68
CA ALA A 40 -7.72 -6.50 -1.59
C ALA A 40 -7.65 -5.08 -0.96
N ALA A 41 -6.45 -4.58 -0.68
CA ALA A 41 -6.25 -3.25 -0.07
C ALA A 41 -6.71 -2.11 -0.98
N GLN A 42 -6.59 -2.31 -2.29
CA GLN A 42 -6.93 -1.33 -3.31
C GLN A 42 -8.43 -1.34 -3.63
N THR A 43 -9.03 -2.52 -3.70
CA THR A 43 -10.48 -2.72 -3.81
C THR A 43 -11.17 -2.05 -2.63
N PHE A 44 -10.76 -2.37 -1.40
CA PHE A 44 -11.34 -1.75 -0.20
C PHE A 44 -11.31 -0.22 -0.25
N ARG A 45 -10.14 0.38 -0.53
CA ARG A 45 -10.00 1.85 -0.54
C ARG A 45 -10.78 2.53 -1.67
N THR A 46 -10.91 1.86 -2.81
CA THR A 46 -11.68 2.38 -3.94
C THR A 46 -13.18 2.32 -3.66
N GLU A 47 -13.69 1.16 -3.24
CA GLU A 47 -15.10 0.97 -2.88
C GLU A 47 -15.48 1.87 -1.69
N LEU A 48 -14.60 2.06 -0.71
CA LEU A 48 -14.81 2.99 0.41
C LEU A 48 -14.92 4.44 -0.07
N PHE A 49 -14.13 4.85 -1.06
CA PHE A 49 -14.24 6.19 -1.66
C PHE A 49 -15.54 6.35 -2.45
N GLU A 50 -16.01 5.30 -3.14
CA GLU A 50 -17.32 5.31 -3.82
C GLU A 50 -18.49 5.45 -2.83
N LEU A 51 -18.38 4.81 -1.66
CA LEU A 51 -19.41 4.82 -0.63
C LEU A 51 -19.42 6.11 0.21
N SER A 52 -18.24 6.58 0.65
CA SER A 52 -18.10 7.67 1.64
C SER A 52 -17.54 8.97 1.05
N GLY A 53 -17.09 8.97 -0.21
CA GLY A 53 -16.41 10.11 -0.80
C GLY A 53 -15.01 10.33 -0.23
N PRO A 54 -14.45 11.56 -0.37
CA PRO A 54 -13.14 11.90 0.17
C PRO A 54 -13.12 11.88 1.70
N THR A 55 -12.47 10.88 2.28
CA THR A 55 -12.24 10.79 3.72
C THR A 55 -10.76 10.59 4.04
N VAL A 56 -10.33 11.10 5.21
CA VAL A 56 -8.96 10.95 5.71
C VAL A 56 -8.82 9.78 6.68
N TRP A 57 -9.93 9.22 7.16
CA TRP A 57 -9.95 8.23 8.25
C TRP A 57 -10.80 7.01 7.90
N ASN A 58 -10.50 5.88 8.54
CA ASN A 58 -11.27 4.65 8.41
C ASN A 58 -11.35 3.90 9.75
N ASN A 59 -12.56 3.73 10.27
CA ASN A 59 -12.88 2.98 11.48
C ASN A 59 -13.01 1.47 11.26
N TYR A 60 -13.16 1.00 10.03
CA TYR A 60 -13.41 -0.42 9.73
C TYR A 60 -12.18 -1.30 9.86
N TRP A 61 -10.97 -0.74 9.88
CA TRP A 61 -9.75 -1.49 10.20
C TRP A 61 -9.04 -0.88 11.40
N PHE A 62 -8.40 -1.73 12.20
CA PHE A 62 -7.41 -1.35 13.21
C PHE A 62 -7.91 -0.38 14.31
N ALA A 63 -9.23 -0.29 14.50
CA ALA A 63 -9.88 0.70 15.36
C ALA A 63 -9.74 2.16 14.89
N GLY A 64 -9.38 2.39 13.63
CA GLY A 64 -9.05 3.71 13.10
C GLY A 64 -7.65 3.74 12.47
N HIS A 65 -7.56 4.10 11.20
CA HIS A 65 -6.27 4.46 10.59
C HIS A 65 -6.47 5.49 9.47
N TYR A 66 -5.38 6.16 9.09
CA TYR A 66 -5.41 7.12 7.99
C TYR A 66 -5.41 6.43 6.63
N LEU A 67 -6.27 6.91 5.72
CA LEU A 67 -6.30 6.48 4.33
C LEU A 67 -5.23 7.16 3.45
N PRO A 68 -4.93 8.48 3.62
CA PRO A 68 -3.97 9.19 2.77
C PRO A 68 -2.54 8.64 2.78
N THR A 69 -2.14 7.90 3.82
CA THR A 69 -0.81 7.28 3.92
C THR A 69 -0.56 6.25 2.83
N TYR A 70 -1.63 5.62 2.32
CA TYR A 70 -1.55 4.66 1.24
C TYR A 70 -1.43 5.36 -0.13
N SER A 71 -2.41 6.21 -0.44
CA SER A 71 -2.45 7.03 -1.66
C SER A 71 -3.60 8.04 -1.59
N LEU A 72 -3.36 9.28 -2.01
CA LEU A 72 -4.37 10.30 -2.20
C LEU A 72 -4.98 10.27 -3.62
N LEU A 73 -4.22 9.77 -4.61
CA LEU A 73 -4.64 9.81 -6.01
C LEU A 73 -5.25 8.50 -6.51
N SER A 74 -4.80 7.34 -6.01
CA SER A 74 -5.27 6.07 -6.58
C SER A 74 -6.73 5.75 -6.27
N PRO A 75 -7.27 5.96 -5.05
CA PRO A 75 -8.68 5.66 -4.78
C PRO A 75 -9.67 6.47 -5.65
N PRO A 76 -9.58 7.82 -5.76
CA PRO A 76 -10.53 8.57 -6.59
C PRO A 76 -10.41 8.26 -8.08
N LEU A 77 -9.19 8.05 -8.59
CA LEU A 77 -9.00 7.65 -10.00
C LEU A 77 -9.50 6.22 -10.25
N GLY A 78 -9.32 5.35 -9.28
CA GLY A 78 -9.86 3.99 -9.27
C GLY A 78 -11.38 3.96 -9.36
N ALA A 79 -12.05 4.78 -8.55
CA ALA A 79 -13.49 4.90 -8.53
C ALA A 79 -14.04 5.47 -9.84
N TRP A 80 -13.32 6.42 -10.45
CA TRP A 80 -13.77 7.05 -11.69
C TRP A 80 -13.55 6.19 -12.94
N LEU A 81 -12.38 5.56 -13.09
CA LEU A 81 -12.00 4.82 -14.31
C LEU A 81 -12.26 3.31 -14.21
N GLY A 82 -12.44 2.79 -13.00
CA GLY A 82 -12.24 1.38 -12.69
C GLY A 82 -10.78 1.08 -12.39
N PHE A 83 -10.54 0.48 -11.23
CA PHE A 83 -9.20 0.29 -10.68
C PHE A 83 -8.23 -0.49 -11.61
N ARG A 84 -8.73 -1.52 -12.30
CA ARG A 84 -7.95 -2.31 -13.27
C ARG A 84 -7.58 -1.50 -14.51
N VAL A 85 -8.51 -0.69 -15.03
CA VAL A 85 -8.29 0.17 -16.20
C VAL A 85 -7.26 1.25 -15.89
N MET A 86 -7.38 1.90 -14.72
CA MET A 86 -6.38 2.84 -14.23
C MET A 86 -4.97 2.22 -14.21
N GLY A 87 -4.83 1.02 -13.64
CA GLY A 87 -3.57 0.28 -13.62
C GLY A 87 -3.02 -0.01 -15.02
N SER A 88 -3.86 -0.50 -15.93
CA SER A 88 -3.47 -0.78 -17.32
C SER A 88 -3.00 0.47 -18.05
N LEU A 89 -3.72 1.59 -17.92
CA LEU A 89 -3.32 2.87 -18.51
C LEU A 89 -2.01 3.39 -17.92
N ALA A 90 -1.82 3.24 -16.60
CA ALA A 90 -0.58 3.62 -15.93
C ALA A 90 0.62 2.84 -16.46
N VAL A 91 0.49 1.52 -16.61
CA VAL A 91 1.55 0.65 -17.14
C VAL A 91 1.84 0.96 -18.61
N ILE A 92 0.81 1.10 -19.45
CA ILE A 92 0.99 1.47 -20.87
C ILE A 92 1.71 2.81 -20.99
N GLY A 93 1.24 3.84 -20.28
CA GLY A 93 1.87 5.16 -20.27
C GLY A 93 3.32 5.12 -19.78
N THR A 94 3.60 4.31 -18.76
CA THR A 94 4.95 4.11 -18.22
C THR A 94 5.87 3.51 -19.29
N VAL A 95 5.42 2.49 -20.02
CA VAL A 95 6.19 1.85 -21.09
C VAL A 95 6.47 2.82 -22.24
N VAL A 96 5.48 3.62 -22.64
CA VAL A 96 5.67 4.66 -23.65
C VAL A 96 6.75 5.66 -23.21
N LEU A 97 6.65 6.18 -21.99
CA LEU A 97 7.60 7.16 -21.47
C LEU A 97 9.00 6.58 -21.29
N PHE A 98 9.12 5.38 -20.72
CA PHE A 98 10.40 4.68 -20.59
C PHE A 98 11.05 4.49 -21.96
N THR A 99 10.30 4.01 -22.94
CA THR A 99 10.78 3.79 -24.32
C THR A 99 11.31 5.09 -24.92
N LEU A 100 10.62 6.22 -24.71
CA LEU A 100 11.08 7.53 -25.19
C LEU A 100 12.32 8.04 -24.45
N ILE A 101 12.42 7.79 -23.14
CA ILE A 101 13.57 8.16 -22.31
C ILE A 101 14.82 7.38 -22.75
N VAL A 102 14.73 6.05 -22.85
CA VAL A 102 15.88 5.21 -23.18
C VAL A 102 16.34 5.37 -24.63
N ARG A 103 15.43 5.64 -25.56
CA ARG A 103 15.79 5.95 -26.95
C ARG A 103 16.60 7.24 -27.05
N ARG A 104 16.27 8.25 -26.25
CA ARG A 104 17.02 9.50 -26.22
C ARG A 104 18.46 9.30 -25.73
N GLU A 105 18.63 8.41 -24.75
CA GLU A 105 19.92 8.15 -24.12
C GLU A 105 20.81 7.18 -24.93
N TRP A 106 20.25 6.07 -25.39
CA TRP A 106 20.99 4.96 -26.01
C TRP A 106 20.63 4.70 -27.48
N GLY A 107 19.78 5.53 -28.07
CA GLY A 107 19.35 5.40 -29.47
C GLY A 107 18.51 4.16 -29.74
N GLU A 108 18.52 3.71 -31.00
CA GLU A 108 17.76 2.53 -31.47
C GLU A 108 18.23 1.22 -30.82
N ARG A 109 19.44 1.18 -30.24
CA ARG A 109 20.00 -0.02 -29.61
C ARG A 109 19.27 -0.38 -28.31
N ALA A 110 18.52 0.57 -27.72
CA ALA A 110 17.73 0.35 -26.52
C ALA A 110 16.46 -0.49 -26.73
N GLN A 111 16.12 -0.87 -27.96
CA GLN A 111 14.83 -1.52 -28.27
C GLN A 111 14.60 -2.80 -27.46
N ALA A 112 15.61 -3.65 -27.33
CA ALA A 112 15.49 -4.89 -26.57
C ALA A 112 15.21 -4.64 -25.07
N GLY A 113 15.86 -3.63 -24.48
CA GLY A 113 15.60 -3.22 -23.11
C GLY A 113 14.21 -2.60 -22.94
N ALA A 114 13.72 -1.82 -23.92
CA ALA A 114 12.36 -1.29 -23.91
C ALA A 114 11.28 -2.40 -24.01
N ILE A 115 11.51 -3.43 -24.82
CA ILE A 115 10.62 -4.60 -24.91
C ILE A 115 10.62 -5.37 -23.58
N TRP A 116 11.78 -5.60 -22.96
CA TRP A 116 11.83 -6.24 -21.65
C TRP A 116 11.13 -5.38 -20.59
N PHE A 117 11.33 -4.07 -20.59
CA PHE A 117 10.61 -3.19 -19.68
C PHE A 117 9.10 -3.29 -19.84
N ALA A 118 8.59 -3.48 -21.07
CA ALA A 118 7.17 -3.70 -21.30
C ALA A 118 6.64 -4.94 -20.54
N PHE A 119 7.37 -6.06 -20.59
CA PHE A 119 7.06 -7.24 -19.75
C PHE A 119 7.19 -6.92 -18.25
N ALA A 120 8.31 -6.33 -17.83
CA ALA A 120 8.59 -6.07 -16.43
C ALA A 120 7.58 -5.11 -15.78
N ALA A 121 7.07 -4.12 -16.52
CA ALA A 121 6.07 -3.18 -16.03
C ALA A 121 4.70 -3.87 -15.79
N THR A 122 4.34 -4.86 -16.62
CA THR A 122 3.08 -5.61 -16.48
C THR A 122 3.01 -6.50 -15.25
N ILE A 123 4.16 -6.85 -14.64
CA ILE A 123 4.21 -7.53 -13.34
C ILE A 123 3.39 -6.79 -12.28
N SER A 124 3.37 -5.45 -12.33
CA SER A 124 2.55 -4.66 -11.41
C SER A 124 1.06 -4.89 -11.59
N LEU A 125 0.60 -5.25 -12.79
CA LEU A 125 -0.81 -5.60 -13.05
C LEU A 125 -1.17 -6.92 -12.36
N PHE A 126 -0.38 -7.97 -12.60
CA PHE A 126 -0.69 -9.31 -12.11
C PHE A 126 -0.42 -9.49 -10.60
N SER A 127 0.59 -8.80 -10.05
CA SER A 127 0.80 -8.73 -8.59
C SER A 127 -0.16 -7.76 -7.89
N GLY A 128 -1.01 -7.05 -8.64
CA GLY A 128 -1.97 -6.10 -8.11
C GLY A 128 -1.40 -4.84 -7.49
N ARG A 129 -0.21 -4.41 -7.89
CA ARG A 129 0.47 -3.21 -7.38
C ARG A 129 0.10 -1.96 -8.19
N LEU A 130 -1.19 -1.71 -8.42
CA LEU A 130 -1.64 -0.67 -9.36
C LEU A 130 -1.44 0.75 -8.84
N THR A 131 -1.58 0.96 -7.53
CA THR A 131 -1.22 2.25 -6.88
C THR A 131 0.25 2.59 -7.11
N PHE A 132 1.14 1.59 -7.01
CA PHE A 132 2.56 1.77 -7.32
C PHE A 132 2.76 2.06 -8.82
N ALA A 133 2.07 1.35 -9.72
CA ALA A 133 2.15 1.60 -11.16
C ALA A 133 1.76 3.04 -11.54
N LEU A 134 0.73 3.61 -10.91
CA LEU A 134 0.36 5.03 -11.07
C LEU A 134 1.50 5.96 -10.63
N GLY A 135 2.12 5.69 -9.47
CA GLY A 135 3.28 6.45 -9.00
C GLY A 135 4.46 6.38 -9.97
N VAL A 136 4.73 5.20 -10.55
CA VAL A 136 5.78 5.01 -11.56
C VAL A 136 5.49 5.78 -12.85
N LEU A 137 4.23 5.81 -13.32
CA LEU A 137 3.83 6.63 -14.48
C LEU A 137 4.19 8.10 -14.25
N LEU A 138 3.80 8.65 -13.10
CA LEU A 138 4.08 10.04 -12.74
C LEU A 138 5.58 10.30 -12.60
N ALA A 139 6.34 9.35 -12.03
CA ALA A 139 7.79 9.44 -11.92
C ALA A 139 8.47 9.46 -13.31
N MET A 140 8.07 8.57 -14.23
CA MET A 140 8.57 8.57 -15.60
C MET A 140 8.20 9.86 -16.35
N ALA A 141 6.98 10.38 -16.12
CA ALA A 141 6.55 11.64 -16.72
C ALA A 141 7.39 12.81 -16.21
N ALA A 142 7.72 12.85 -14.92
CA ALA A 142 8.60 13.85 -14.33
C ALA A 142 10.00 13.81 -14.95
N VAL A 143 10.59 12.61 -15.08
CA VAL A 143 11.90 12.42 -15.72
C VAL A 143 11.85 12.86 -17.19
N PHE A 144 10.82 12.45 -17.94
CA PHE A 144 10.64 12.82 -19.33
C PHE A 144 10.49 14.35 -19.53
N ALA A 145 9.69 15.01 -18.69
CA ALA A 145 9.55 16.47 -18.69
C ALA A 145 10.89 17.17 -18.39
N SER A 146 11.66 16.64 -17.42
CA SER A 146 12.99 17.14 -17.06
C SER A 146 14.00 17.01 -18.22
N GLN A 147 14.00 15.88 -18.93
CA GLN A 147 14.81 15.68 -20.14
C GLN A 147 14.46 16.66 -21.26
N ARG A 148 13.21 17.13 -21.31
CA ARG A 148 12.72 18.14 -22.27
C ARG A 148 13.01 19.59 -21.84
N GLY A 149 13.65 19.79 -20.68
CA GLY A 149 13.90 21.12 -20.11
C GLY A 149 12.66 21.79 -19.51
N GLN A 150 11.56 21.05 -19.32
CA GLN A 150 10.32 21.58 -18.77
C GLN A 150 10.33 21.48 -17.24
N ARG A 151 11.06 22.40 -16.60
CA ARG A 151 11.30 22.36 -15.14
C ARG A 151 10.01 22.36 -14.32
N ILE A 152 9.09 23.29 -14.56
CA ILE A 152 7.86 23.42 -13.75
C ILE A 152 6.97 22.17 -13.87
N PRO A 153 6.61 21.68 -15.07
CA PRO A 153 5.88 20.42 -15.19
C PRO A 153 6.58 19.24 -14.52
N ALA A 154 7.91 19.14 -14.64
CA ALA A 154 8.67 18.06 -14.01
C ALA A 154 8.57 18.09 -12.48
N LEU A 155 8.63 19.27 -11.86
CA LEU A 155 8.49 19.42 -10.40
C LEU A 155 7.07 19.14 -9.90
N ILE A 156 6.05 19.58 -10.64
CA ILE A 156 4.65 19.26 -10.33
C ILE A 156 4.44 17.75 -10.38
N LEU A 157 4.88 17.10 -11.46
CA LEU A 157 4.77 15.65 -11.61
C LEU A 157 5.52 14.91 -10.51
N ALA A 158 6.74 15.35 -10.17
CA ALA A 158 7.55 14.76 -9.09
C ALA A 158 6.89 14.89 -7.71
N GLY A 159 6.24 16.02 -7.42
CA GLY A 159 5.42 16.20 -6.23
C GLY A 159 4.21 15.25 -6.21
N SER A 160 3.51 15.12 -7.34
CA SER A 160 2.37 14.21 -7.47
C SER A 160 2.73 12.74 -7.28
N VAL A 161 3.99 12.33 -7.48
CA VAL A 161 4.44 10.96 -7.15
C VAL A 161 4.21 10.65 -5.68
N GLY A 162 4.51 11.58 -4.76
CA GLY A 162 4.30 11.39 -3.33
C GLY A 162 2.82 11.25 -2.94
N LEU A 163 1.93 11.88 -3.71
CA LEU A 163 0.48 11.77 -3.53
C LEU A 163 -0.07 10.46 -4.10
N ALA A 164 0.59 9.88 -5.11
CA ALA A 164 0.19 8.61 -5.70
C ALA A 164 0.76 7.39 -4.96
N SER A 165 2.05 7.39 -4.65
CA SER A 165 2.73 6.27 -4.00
C SER A 165 4.01 6.75 -3.27
N PRO A 166 4.07 6.66 -1.93
CA PRO A 166 5.28 6.99 -1.17
C PRO A 166 6.51 6.20 -1.61
N VAL A 167 6.34 4.92 -1.97
CA VAL A 167 7.42 4.05 -2.46
C VAL A 167 7.98 4.56 -3.80
N ALA A 168 7.11 4.93 -4.75
CA ALA A 168 7.55 5.49 -6.02
C ALA A 168 8.26 6.84 -5.83
N ALA A 169 7.84 7.64 -4.85
CA ALA A 169 8.48 8.93 -4.53
C ALA A 169 9.91 8.75 -4.01
N LEU A 170 10.12 7.78 -3.12
CA LEU A 170 11.46 7.41 -2.66
C LEU A 170 12.33 6.86 -3.80
N PHE A 171 11.76 6.10 -4.75
CA PHE A 171 12.49 5.66 -5.93
C PHE A 171 12.88 6.82 -6.86
N LEU A 172 11.97 7.76 -7.12
CA LEU A 172 12.30 8.96 -7.88
C LEU A 172 13.40 9.77 -7.17
N ALA A 173 13.35 9.87 -5.84
CA ALA A 173 14.39 10.51 -5.06
C ALA A 173 15.75 9.81 -5.15
N CYS A 174 15.77 8.47 -5.07
CA CYS A 174 16.99 7.68 -5.25
C CYS A 174 17.59 7.88 -6.66
N LEU A 175 16.77 7.80 -7.71
CA LEU A 175 17.22 7.97 -9.09
C LEU A 175 17.64 9.41 -9.40
N GLY A 176 16.92 10.40 -8.88
CA GLY A 176 17.26 11.82 -9.01
C GLY A 176 18.57 12.16 -8.30
N PHE A 177 18.82 11.59 -7.11
CA PHE A 177 20.08 11.72 -6.41
C PHE A 177 21.24 11.04 -7.17
N ALA A 178 21.02 9.84 -7.70
CA ALA A 178 22.01 9.15 -8.54
C ALA A 178 22.38 9.97 -9.79
N HIS A 179 21.39 10.56 -10.46
CA HIS A 179 21.62 11.45 -11.60
C HIS A 179 22.46 12.67 -11.19
N PHE A 180 22.13 13.31 -10.07
CA PHE A 180 22.90 14.44 -9.55
C PHE A 180 24.37 14.07 -9.27
N LEU A 181 24.64 12.86 -8.76
CA LEU A 181 26.01 12.40 -8.51
C LEU A 181 26.78 12.06 -9.81
N ALA A 182 26.09 11.56 -10.83
CA ALA A 182 26.69 11.17 -12.10
C ALA A 182 26.99 12.38 -13.01
N GLU A 183 26.07 13.34 -13.09
CA GLU A 183 26.05 14.40 -14.11
C GLU A 183 26.37 15.81 -13.55
N ARG A 184 27.21 15.91 -12.52
CA ARG A 184 27.55 17.22 -11.93
C ARG A 184 28.13 18.17 -13.00
N PRO A 185 27.66 19.43 -13.08
CA PRO A 185 26.87 20.17 -12.07
C PRO A 185 25.34 20.18 -12.26
N ASP A 186 24.73 19.27 -13.02
CA ASP A 186 23.28 19.27 -13.28
C ASP A 186 22.44 19.01 -12.00
N ARG A 187 21.70 20.03 -11.56
CA ARG A 187 20.87 19.99 -10.35
C ARG A 187 19.48 19.42 -10.57
N ARG A 188 19.03 19.19 -11.81
CA ARG A 188 17.65 18.75 -12.10
C ARG A 188 17.27 17.47 -11.34
N GLY A 189 18.17 16.50 -11.28
CA GLY A 189 17.95 15.26 -10.51
C GLY A 189 17.72 15.51 -9.02
N LEU A 190 18.48 16.45 -8.43
CA LEU A 190 18.34 16.83 -7.02
C LEU A 190 17.01 17.56 -6.76
N GLU A 191 16.55 18.40 -7.69
CA GLU A 191 15.26 19.09 -7.56
C GLU A 191 14.10 18.10 -7.57
N LEU A 192 14.09 17.13 -8.50
CA LEU A 192 13.09 16.07 -8.52
C LEU A 192 13.11 15.23 -7.25
N ALA A 193 14.31 14.90 -6.76
CA ALA A 193 14.46 14.16 -5.51
C ALA A 193 13.94 14.93 -4.31
N GLY A 194 14.29 16.21 -4.21
CA GLY A 194 13.87 17.09 -3.13
C GLY A 194 12.35 17.25 -3.07
N ILE A 195 11.69 17.56 -4.21
CA ILE A 195 10.24 17.78 -4.21
C ILE A 195 9.46 16.48 -3.95
N SER A 196 9.89 15.36 -4.54
CA SER A 196 9.21 14.08 -4.36
C SER A 196 9.31 13.58 -2.92
N PHE A 197 10.50 13.70 -2.32
CA PHE A 197 10.72 13.36 -0.92
C PHE A 197 9.95 14.31 0.03
N LEU A 198 9.96 15.62 -0.25
CA LEU A 198 9.26 16.61 0.56
C LEU A 198 7.75 16.34 0.61
N VAL A 199 7.11 16.11 -0.54
CA VAL A 199 5.66 15.87 -0.58
C VAL A 199 5.30 14.56 0.14
N ALA A 200 6.04 13.48 -0.10
CA ALA A 200 5.83 12.22 0.63
C ALA A 200 6.02 12.39 2.15
N GLY A 201 7.02 13.16 2.56
CA GLY A 201 7.28 13.49 3.97
C GLY A 201 6.17 14.32 4.61
N VAL A 202 5.61 15.30 3.88
CA VAL A 202 4.46 16.11 4.36
C VAL A 202 3.22 15.24 4.56
N VAL A 203 2.92 14.33 3.63
CA VAL A 203 1.79 13.39 3.79
C VAL A 203 2.01 12.52 5.03
N ALA A 204 3.20 11.95 5.20
CA ALA A 204 3.53 11.12 6.37
C ALA A 204 3.47 11.91 7.69
N LEU A 205 3.79 13.21 7.68
CA LEU A 205 3.71 14.08 8.85
C LEU A 205 2.26 14.41 9.25
N LEU A 206 1.42 14.72 8.27
CA LEU A 206 0.00 15.04 8.46
C LEU A 206 -0.80 13.80 8.85
N PHE A 207 -0.42 12.64 8.35
CA PHE A 207 -1.12 11.38 8.57
C PHE A 207 -0.14 10.35 9.14
N PRO A 208 0.22 10.42 10.43
CA PRO A 208 1.13 9.46 11.03
C PRO A 208 0.49 8.07 11.08
N GLY A 209 1.12 7.10 10.42
CA GLY A 209 0.63 5.72 10.36
C GLY A 209 1.70 4.76 9.86
N GLY A 210 1.34 3.49 9.70
CA GLY A 210 2.20 2.45 9.18
C GLY A 210 2.92 1.65 10.28
N GLY A 211 4.10 1.15 9.92
CA GLY A 211 4.97 0.27 10.70
C GLY A 211 6.14 -0.18 9.84
N ASP A 212 6.79 -1.28 10.20
CA ASP A 212 7.90 -1.83 9.42
C ASP A 212 7.41 -2.85 8.37
N GLU A 213 7.89 -2.70 7.14
CA GLU A 213 7.82 -3.77 6.16
C GLU A 213 8.99 -4.74 6.40
N PRO A 214 8.77 -6.04 6.58
CA PRO A 214 9.87 -6.97 6.80
C PRO A 214 10.75 -7.08 5.57
N TYR A 215 12.07 -7.07 5.78
CA TYR A 215 13.04 -7.38 4.73
C TYR A 215 13.92 -8.56 5.13
N VAL A 216 13.52 -9.76 4.73
CA VAL A 216 14.19 -11.01 5.10
C VAL A 216 15.50 -11.21 4.33
N ALA A 217 16.49 -11.84 4.98
CA ALA A 217 17.81 -12.09 4.41
C ALA A 217 17.77 -12.89 3.10
N SER A 218 16.83 -13.84 2.97
CA SER A 218 16.62 -14.62 1.75
C SER A 218 16.18 -13.79 0.54
N SER A 219 15.63 -12.59 0.77
CA SER A 219 15.30 -11.63 -0.27
C SER A 219 16.39 -10.57 -0.45
N PHE A 220 17.00 -10.12 0.64
CA PHE A 220 18.07 -9.11 0.63
C PHE A 220 19.35 -9.59 -0.06
N ILE A 221 19.86 -10.79 0.31
CA ILE A 221 21.15 -11.29 -0.17
C ILE A 221 21.20 -11.41 -1.71
N PRO A 222 20.18 -12.01 -2.38
CA PRO A 222 20.17 -12.03 -3.85
C PRO A 222 20.08 -10.63 -4.45
N ALA A 223 19.25 -9.74 -3.88
CA ALA A 223 19.04 -8.39 -4.39
C ALA A 223 20.32 -7.55 -4.35
N ILE A 224 21.04 -7.55 -3.21
CA ILE A 224 22.29 -6.80 -3.06
C ILE A 224 23.40 -7.41 -3.89
N GLY A 225 23.53 -8.75 -3.90
CA GLY A 225 24.56 -9.45 -4.68
C GLY A 225 24.41 -9.17 -6.18
N LEU A 226 23.21 -9.33 -6.71
CA LEU A 226 22.91 -9.06 -8.12
C LEU A 226 23.14 -7.58 -8.48
N THR A 227 22.77 -6.65 -7.60
CA THR A 227 23.00 -5.22 -7.80
C THR A 227 24.48 -4.87 -7.85
N LEU A 228 25.29 -5.39 -6.91
CA LEU A 228 26.73 -5.12 -6.84
C LEU A 228 27.50 -5.77 -8.00
N VAL A 229 27.16 -7.01 -8.36
CA VAL A 229 27.74 -7.69 -9.53
C VAL A 229 27.42 -6.89 -10.80
N SER A 230 26.17 -6.44 -10.95
CA SER A 230 25.77 -5.58 -12.05
C SER A 230 26.57 -4.27 -12.08
N ALA A 231 26.73 -3.60 -10.93
CA ALA A 231 27.50 -2.35 -10.84
C ALA A 231 28.96 -2.53 -11.25
N ALA A 232 29.58 -3.65 -10.88
CA ALA A 232 30.95 -4.01 -11.25
C ALA A 232 31.10 -4.36 -12.74
N MET A 233 30.06 -4.94 -13.34
CA MET A 233 30.04 -5.38 -14.73
C MET A 233 29.71 -4.26 -15.72
N VAL A 234 28.94 -3.25 -15.30
CA VAL A 234 28.54 -2.10 -16.13
C VAL A 234 29.79 -1.37 -16.67
N PRO A 235 29.84 -1.06 -17.98
CA PRO A 235 30.95 -0.36 -18.61
C PRO A 235 31.29 0.98 -17.96
N PRO A 236 32.58 1.42 -17.92
CA PRO A 236 32.96 2.72 -17.38
C PRO A 236 32.32 3.94 -18.05
N SER A 237 31.97 3.83 -19.33
CA SER A 237 31.20 4.82 -20.10
C SER A 237 29.80 5.05 -19.54
N GLN A 238 29.20 4.03 -18.92
CA GLN A 238 27.83 4.06 -18.40
C GLN A 238 27.81 4.53 -16.93
N ARG A 239 28.40 5.71 -16.68
CA ARG A 239 28.58 6.26 -15.32
C ARG A 239 27.25 6.41 -14.58
N LEU A 240 26.22 6.95 -15.25
CA LEU A 240 24.89 7.13 -14.66
C LEU A 240 24.29 5.81 -14.15
N VAL A 241 24.35 4.75 -14.96
CA VAL A 241 23.85 3.42 -14.60
C VAL A 241 24.63 2.86 -13.40
N ARG A 242 25.97 2.95 -13.43
CA ARG A 242 26.80 2.47 -12.31
C ARG A 242 26.49 3.21 -11.01
N VAL A 243 26.43 4.54 -11.04
CA VAL A 243 26.10 5.35 -9.86
C VAL A 243 24.69 5.04 -9.36
N GLY A 244 23.72 4.87 -10.26
CA GLY A 244 22.37 4.43 -9.93
C GLY A 244 22.33 3.10 -9.19
N LEU A 245 23.10 2.11 -9.64
CA LEU A 245 23.21 0.80 -8.97
C LEU A 245 23.86 0.91 -7.59
N LEU A 246 24.88 1.76 -7.42
CA LEU A 246 25.53 1.98 -6.13
C LEU A 246 24.61 2.71 -5.13
N VAL A 247 23.87 3.72 -5.59
CA VAL A 247 22.86 4.40 -4.75
C VAL A 247 21.74 3.42 -4.38
N TYR A 248 21.28 2.59 -5.33
CA TYR A 248 20.30 1.55 -5.05
C TYR A 248 20.83 0.51 -4.07
N ALA A 249 22.09 0.07 -4.17
CA ALA A 249 22.72 -0.80 -3.20
C ALA A 249 22.72 -0.18 -1.78
N GLY A 250 22.99 1.12 -1.68
CA GLY A 250 22.83 1.87 -0.42
C GLY A 250 21.38 1.83 0.11
N ALA A 251 20.39 2.00 -0.76
CA ALA A 251 18.97 1.92 -0.40
C ALA A 251 18.56 0.50 0.05
N LEU A 252 19.09 -0.55 -0.58
CA LEU A 252 18.89 -1.95 -0.17
C LEU A 252 19.42 -2.18 1.25
N VAL A 253 20.66 -1.75 1.54
CA VAL A 253 21.26 -1.87 2.87
C VAL A 253 20.48 -1.07 3.90
N ALA A 254 20.15 0.19 3.59
CA ALA A 254 19.36 1.03 4.49
C ALA A 254 18.00 0.40 4.82
N SER A 255 17.31 -0.16 3.82
CA SER A 255 16.01 -0.81 4.01
C SER A 255 16.09 -2.14 4.77
N PHE A 256 17.25 -2.80 4.75
CA PHE A 256 17.49 -4.05 5.50
C PHE A 256 17.84 -3.78 6.96
N VAL A 257 18.62 -2.72 7.22
CA VAL A 257 19.08 -2.37 8.57
C VAL A 257 18.06 -1.53 9.35
N LEU A 258 17.32 -0.66 8.66
CA LEU A 258 16.36 0.26 9.30
C LEU A 258 14.94 -0.31 9.27
N SER A 259 14.29 -0.37 10.44
CA SER A 259 12.87 -0.68 10.57
C SER A 259 12.03 0.50 10.06
N THR A 260 11.62 0.43 8.80
CA THR A 260 10.83 1.48 8.12
C THR A 260 9.71 0.87 7.28
N PRO A 261 8.70 1.65 6.85
CA PRO A 261 7.68 1.17 5.91
C PRO A 261 8.23 0.72 4.55
N MET A 262 9.48 1.12 4.22
CA MET A 262 10.12 0.76 2.96
C MET A 262 10.46 -0.73 2.92
N GLY A 263 11.25 -1.23 3.87
CA GLY A 263 11.60 -2.65 4.01
C GLY A 263 11.81 -3.38 2.67
N GLY A 264 11.16 -4.53 2.51
CA GLY A 264 11.22 -5.34 1.29
C GLY A 264 10.66 -4.68 0.03
N ASN A 265 9.87 -3.59 0.15
CA ASN A 265 9.37 -2.85 -1.01
C ASN A 265 10.50 -2.24 -1.85
N VAL A 266 11.69 -2.03 -1.28
CA VAL A 266 12.88 -1.56 -2.01
C VAL A 266 13.20 -2.42 -3.23
N ASN A 267 12.93 -3.73 -3.18
CA ASN A 267 13.16 -4.66 -4.28
C ASN A 267 12.37 -4.32 -5.55
N ARG A 268 11.24 -3.58 -5.42
CA ARG A 268 10.39 -3.21 -6.56
C ARG A 268 11.16 -2.39 -7.59
N LEU A 269 12.14 -1.58 -7.18
CA LEU A 269 12.96 -0.79 -8.11
C LEU A 269 13.88 -1.68 -8.96
N GLY A 270 14.58 -2.61 -8.31
CA GLY A 270 15.44 -3.58 -9.00
C GLY A 270 14.64 -4.51 -9.91
N ALA A 271 13.52 -5.04 -9.43
CA ALA A 271 12.62 -5.86 -10.24
C ALA A 271 12.13 -5.09 -11.48
N LEU A 272 11.80 -3.81 -11.36
CA LEU A 272 11.29 -3.03 -12.49
C LEU A 272 12.38 -2.63 -13.51
N LEU A 273 13.54 -2.17 -13.04
CA LEU A 273 14.51 -1.47 -13.90
C LEU A 273 15.82 -2.21 -14.16
N LEU A 274 16.25 -3.12 -13.29
CA LEU A 274 17.61 -3.67 -13.35
C LEU A 274 17.89 -4.34 -14.69
N GLY A 275 17.09 -5.33 -15.07
CA GLY A 275 17.22 -6.04 -16.33
C GLY A 275 17.13 -5.12 -17.56
N PRO A 276 16.02 -4.37 -17.72
CA PRO A 276 15.83 -3.48 -18.86
C PRO A 276 16.94 -2.45 -19.06
N VAL A 277 17.37 -1.78 -17.99
CA VAL A 277 18.41 -0.74 -18.06
C VAL A 277 19.77 -1.36 -18.36
N LEU A 278 20.11 -2.50 -17.76
CA LEU A 278 21.35 -3.22 -18.09
C LEU A 278 21.37 -3.62 -19.56
N LEU A 279 20.26 -4.12 -20.10
CA LEU A 279 20.16 -4.51 -21.50
C LEU A 279 20.33 -3.30 -22.44
N CYS A 280 19.70 -2.16 -22.13
CA CYS A 280 19.92 -0.91 -22.87
C CYS A 280 21.40 -0.50 -22.85
N ALA A 281 22.01 -0.45 -21.66
CA ALA A 281 23.39 -0.04 -21.49
C ALA A 281 24.38 -0.96 -22.23
N LEU A 282 24.13 -2.27 -22.26
CA LEU A 282 24.97 -3.24 -22.96
C LEU A 282 24.80 -3.22 -24.48
N ALA A 283 23.57 -3.03 -24.94
CA ALA A 283 23.28 -2.93 -26.37
C ALA A 283 23.90 -1.66 -26.99
N ALA A 284 24.02 -0.60 -26.19
CA ALA A 284 24.64 0.66 -26.58
C ALA A 284 26.17 0.58 -26.79
N GLU A 285 26.85 -0.36 -26.12
CA GLU A 285 28.29 -0.49 -26.21
C GLU A 285 28.75 -1.14 -27.54
N PRO A 286 29.87 -0.66 -28.13
CA PRO A 286 30.51 -1.35 -29.24
C PRO A 286 30.83 -2.80 -28.87
N LEU A 287 30.71 -3.71 -29.85
CA LEU A 287 31.08 -5.13 -29.74
C LEU A 287 32.60 -5.24 -29.51
N THR A 288 33.05 -4.98 -28.28
CA THR A 288 34.44 -5.10 -27.84
C THR A 288 34.74 -6.54 -27.41
N PRO A 289 36.02 -7.00 -27.44
CA PRO A 289 36.39 -8.40 -27.20
C PRO A 289 36.30 -8.85 -25.73
N LYS A 290 35.77 -8.05 -24.79
CA LYS A 290 35.49 -8.51 -23.41
C LYS A 290 34.20 -9.34 -23.35
N LEU A 291 34.15 -10.37 -24.19
CA LEU A 291 33.04 -11.32 -24.32
C LEU A 291 32.64 -11.90 -22.96
N SER A 292 33.60 -12.12 -22.05
CA SER A 292 33.35 -12.63 -20.70
C SER A 292 32.40 -11.77 -19.87
N ARG A 293 32.45 -10.43 -19.97
CA ARG A 293 31.53 -9.53 -19.24
C ARG A 293 30.14 -9.54 -19.85
N ARG A 294 30.04 -9.62 -21.19
CA ARG A 294 28.76 -9.77 -21.88
C ARG A 294 28.12 -11.12 -21.59
N VAL A 295 28.89 -12.20 -21.62
CA VAL A 295 28.44 -13.55 -21.26
C VAL A 295 27.98 -13.59 -19.80
N ALA A 296 28.75 -13.04 -18.86
CA ALA A 296 28.34 -12.96 -17.46
C ALA A 296 27.00 -12.20 -17.30
N LEU A 297 26.83 -11.06 -17.96
CA LEU A 297 25.57 -10.30 -17.91
C LEU A 297 24.41 -11.03 -18.57
N VAL A 298 24.65 -11.76 -19.67
CA VAL A 298 23.64 -12.62 -20.31
C VAL A 298 23.25 -13.77 -19.38
N LEU A 299 24.20 -14.36 -18.66
CA LEU A 299 23.95 -15.42 -17.68
C LEU A 299 23.18 -14.92 -16.44
N LEU A 300 23.21 -13.62 -16.14
CA LEU A 300 22.39 -13.01 -15.07
C LEU A 300 20.94 -12.76 -15.50
N LEU A 301 20.63 -12.74 -16.81
CA LEU A 301 19.28 -12.43 -17.30
C LEU A 301 18.22 -13.41 -16.78
N PRO A 302 18.44 -14.75 -16.81
CA PRO A 302 17.47 -15.70 -16.26
C PRO A 302 17.24 -15.49 -14.75
N THR A 303 18.29 -15.14 -13.99
CA THR A 303 18.17 -14.85 -12.56
C THR A 303 17.35 -13.59 -12.32
N ILE A 304 17.55 -12.55 -13.13
CA ILE A 304 16.75 -11.31 -13.07
C ILE A 304 15.29 -11.61 -13.41
N VAL A 305 15.04 -12.38 -14.47
CA VAL A 305 13.68 -12.78 -14.87
C VAL A 305 13.00 -13.58 -13.76
N TRP A 306 13.70 -14.54 -13.16
CA TRP A 306 13.17 -15.30 -12.01
C TRP A 306 12.86 -14.40 -10.82
N TRP A 307 13.75 -13.45 -10.51
CA TRP A 307 13.52 -12.48 -9.43
C TRP A 307 12.33 -11.56 -9.73
N GLN A 308 12.14 -11.18 -11.00
CA GLN A 308 11.01 -10.38 -11.47
C GLN A 308 9.67 -11.13 -11.36
N THR A 309 9.62 -12.38 -11.83
CA THR A 309 8.36 -13.14 -11.94
C THR A 309 7.99 -13.88 -10.66
N GLY A 310 8.95 -14.20 -9.80
CA GLY A 310 8.72 -14.96 -8.56
C GLY A 310 7.60 -14.40 -7.66
N PRO A 311 7.56 -13.09 -7.37
CA PRO A 311 6.47 -12.49 -6.61
C PRO A 311 5.10 -12.62 -7.30
N VAL A 312 5.03 -12.48 -8.63
CA VAL A 312 3.76 -12.60 -9.38
C VAL A 312 3.20 -14.00 -9.26
N VAL A 313 4.06 -15.01 -9.48
CA VAL A 313 3.65 -16.41 -9.39
C VAL A 313 3.08 -16.70 -7.99
N ARG A 314 3.79 -16.27 -6.94
CA ARG A 314 3.30 -16.42 -5.56
C ARG A 314 1.99 -15.69 -5.29
N ASP A 315 1.86 -14.45 -5.75
CA ASP A 315 0.67 -13.62 -5.50
C ASP A 315 -0.58 -14.16 -6.24
N LEU A 316 -0.39 -14.78 -7.40
CA LEU A 316 -1.46 -15.45 -8.17
C LEU A 316 -1.80 -16.83 -7.59
N GLU A 317 -0.80 -17.65 -7.25
CA GLU A 317 -1.02 -18.95 -6.59
C GLU A 317 -1.76 -18.82 -5.25
N LEU A 318 -1.63 -17.67 -4.56
CA LEU A 318 -2.34 -17.40 -3.32
C LEU A 318 -3.85 -17.21 -3.50
N VAL A 319 -4.31 -16.87 -4.69
CA VAL A 319 -5.73 -16.59 -4.96
C VAL A 319 -6.37 -17.51 -5.99
N GLU A 320 -5.58 -18.35 -6.65
CA GLU A 320 -6.05 -19.33 -7.63
C GLU A 320 -7.02 -20.29 -6.92
N ASP A 321 -8.28 -20.25 -7.34
CA ASP A 321 -9.39 -21.04 -6.81
C ASP A 321 -9.67 -20.92 -5.30
N GLU A 322 -9.33 -19.79 -4.67
CA GLU A 322 -9.63 -19.56 -3.24
C GLU A 322 -11.03 -18.92 -3.04
N PRO A 323 -11.99 -19.58 -2.37
CA PRO A 323 -13.34 -19.02 -2.17
C PRO A 323 -13.35 -17.68 -1.42
N ALA A 324 -12.34 -17.47 -0.56
CA ALA A 324 -12.20 -16.30 0.30
C ALA A 324 -11.94 -14.98 -0.45
N VAL A 325 -11.74 -14.99 -1.77
CA VAL A 325 -11.66 -13.76 -2.57
C VAL A 325 -13.04 -13.19 -2.93
N SER A 326 -14.10 -13.98 -2.76
CA SER A 326 -15.46 -13.63 -3.17
C SER A 326 -16.33 -13.10 -2.04
N GLN A 327 -17.29 -12.22 -2.34
CA GLN A 327 -18.27 -11.73 -1.35
C GLN A 327 -19.13 -12.88 -0.80
N ALA A 328 -19.44 -13.88 -1.64
CA ALA A 328 -20.28 -15.02 -1.26
C ALA A 328 -19.71 -15.82 -0.08
N PHE A 329 -18.38 -15.86 0.06
CA PHE A 329 -17.72 -16.52 1.18
C PHE A 329 -18.03 -15.84 2.52
N TYR A 330 -18.12 -14.51 2.57
CA TYR A 330 -18.35 -13.74 3.81
C TYR A 330 -19.83 -13.53 4.14
N LYS A 331 -20.73 -13.73 3.17
CA LYS A 331 -22.16 -13.50 3.34
C LYS A 331 -22.78 -14.23 4.55
N PRO A 332 -22.55 -15.54 4.79
CA PRO A 332 -23.12 -16.21 5.97
C PRO A 332 -22.63 -15.62 7.30
N LEU A 333 -21.41 -15.11 7.33
CA LEU A 333 -20.84 -14.45 8.49
C LEU A 333 -21.49 -13.07 8.73
N ALA A 334 -21.68 -12.28 7.66
CA ALA A 334 -22.38 -11.00 7.73
C ALA A 334 -23.83 -11.16 8.23
N GLU A 335 -24.60 -12.09 7.66
CA GLU A 335 -25.98 -12.38 8.08
C GLU A 335 -26.08 -12.81 9.57
N ALA A 336 -25.07 -13.53 10.06
CA ALA A 336 -25.00 -13.90 11.47
C ALA A 336 -24.67 -12.70 12.39
N LEU A 337 -23.84 -11.75 11.92
CA LEU A 337 -23.34 -10.65 12.73
C LEU A 337 -24.27 -9.42 12.73
N GLU A 338 -24.92 -9.11 11.61
CA GLU A 338 -25.76 -7.92 11.43
C GLU A 338 -26.76 -7.69 12.60
N PRO A 339 -27.66 -8.62 12.95
CA PRO A 339 -28.62 -8.40 14.04
C PRO A 339 -27.96 -8.29 15.42
N ARG A 340 -26.75 -8.86 15.58
CA ARG A 340 -26.00 -8.83 16.84
C ARG A 340 -25.30 -7.49 17.01
N LEU A 341 -24.69 -6.97 15.95
CA LEU A 341 -23.99 -5.70 15.93
C LEU A 341 -24.95 -4.51 15.97
N ALA A 342 -26.14 -4.64 15.36
CA ALA A 342 -27.21 -3.65 15.48
C ALA A 342 -27.67 -3.45 16.93
N ARG A 343 -27.65 -4.52 17.75
CA ARG A 343 -28.02 -4.46 19.17
C ARG A 343 -26.90 -3.94 20.07
N GLU A 344 -25.67 -4.39 19.83
CA GLU A 344 -24.49 -4.00 20.61
C GLU A 344 -23.29 -3.86 19.67
N PRO A 345 -22.98 -2.63 19.22
CA PRO A 345 -21.84 -2.38 18.35
C PRO A 345 -20.54 -2.89 18.96
N ALA A 346 -19.79 -3.67 18.18
CA ALA A 346 -18.54 -4.26 18.57
C ALA A 346 -17.65 -4.46 17.36
N ARG A 347 -16.33 -4.59 17.58
CA ARG A 347 -15.41 -5.02 16.53
C ARG A 347 -15.40 -6.54 16.40
N VAL A 348 -15.15 -6.99 15.18
CA VAL A 348 -15.07 -8.41 14.82
C VAL A 348 -13.63 -8.72 14.46
N GLU A 349 -13.05 -9.71 15.12
CA GLU A 349 -11.77 -10.27 14.68
C GLU A 349 -12.05 -11.37 13.66
N VAL A 350 -11.59 -11.18 12.43
CA VAL A 350 -11.58 -12.23 11.42
C VAL A 350 -10.15 -12.73 11.31
N VAL A 351 -9.93 -14.01 11.63
CA VAL A 351 -8.59 -14.59 11.49
C VAL A 351 -8.19 -14.50 10.01
N PRO A 352 -7.01 -13.94 9.67
CA PRO A 352 -6.76 -13.40 8.34
C PRO A 352 -6.54 -14.56 7.38
N VAL A 353 -7.25 -14.53 6.24
CA VAL A 353 -7.01 -15.50 5.18
C VAL A 353 -5.70 -15.16 4.47
N ALA A 354 -5.10 -16.14 3.80
CA ALA A 354 -3.79 -15.97 3.17
C ALA A 354 -3.75 -14.82 2.14
N SER A 355 -4.89 -14.56 1.50
CA SER A 355 -5.05 -13.53 0.49
C SER A 355 -5.54 -12.17 1.02
N HIS A 356 -5.85 -12.06 2.32
CA HIS A 356 -6.34 -10.84 2.99
C HIS A 356 -7.61 -10.20 2.40
N TRP A 357 -8.42 -10.98 1.69
CA TRP A 357 -9.66 -10.47 1.07
C TRP A 357 -10.79 -10.21 2.07
N GLU A 358 -10.69 -10.69 3.32
CA GLU A 358 -11.63 -10.32 4.38
C GLU A 358 -11.63 -8.80 4.60
N SER A 359 -10.46 -8.18 4.43
CA SER A 359 -10.28 -6.75 4.55
C SER A 359 -11.08 -5.94 3.51
N ALA A 360 -11.39 -6.53 2.34
CA ALA A 360 -12.20 -5.88 1.31
C ALA A 360 -13.67 -6.32 1.31
N ARG A 361 -13.95 -7.58 1.67
CA ARG A 361 -15.28 -8.18 1.52
C ARG A 361 -16.08 -8.23 2.82
N ALA A 362 -15.41 -8.30 3.98
CA ALA A 362 -16.06 -8.26 5.29
C ALA A 362 -16.12 -6.85 5.88
N ALA A 363 -15.09 -6.02 5.65
CA ALA A 363 -15.01 -4.68 6.23
C ALA A 363 -16.19 -3.74 5.86
N PRO A 364 -16.81 -3.81 4.66
CA PRO A 364 -18.02 -3.04 4.36
C PRO A 364 -19.25 -3.47 5.17
N GLU A 365 -19.27 -4.70 5.69
CA GLU A 365 -20.41 -5.28 6.41
C GLU A 365 -20.31 -5.05 7.92
N PHE A 366 -19.09 -5.01 8.47
CA PHE A 366 -18.84 -4.81 9.89
C PHE A 366 -17.38 -4.38 10.18
N PRO A 367 -17.14 -3.66 11.29
CA PRO A 367 -15.80 -3.17 11.63
C PRO A 367 -14.88 -4.30 12.10
N LEU A 368 -13.75 -4.43 11.41
CA LEU A 368 -12.73 -5.43 11.70
C LEU A 368 -11.73 -4.94 12.75
N ALA A 369 -11.28 -5.85 13.61
CA ALA A 369 -10.24 -5.57 14.60
C ALA A 369 -8.84 -5.46 13.95
N ARG A 370 -8.59 -6.27 12.92
CA ARG A 370 -7.43 -6.17 12.01
C ARG A 370 -7.89 -5.86 10.58
N GLY A 371 -6.96 -5.54 9.69
CA GLY A 371 -7.23 -5.26 8.29
C GLY A 371 -5.99 -5.48 7.44
N TRP A 372 -5.97 -4.96 6.21
CA TRP A 372 -4.87 -5.24 5.27
C TRP A 372 -3.94 -4.06 5.05
N GLU A 373 -2.83 -4.09 5.79
CA GLU A 373 -1.59 -3.38 5.53
C GLU A 373 -0.55 -3.97 6.50
N ARG A 374 0.40 -4.77 6.00
CA ARG A 374 1.31 -5.57 6.84
C ARG A 374 2.03 -4.72 7.88
N GLN A 375 2.50 -3.55 7.46
CA GLN A 375 3.22 -2.59 8.28
C GLN A 375 2.34 -2.12 9.45
N THR A 376 1.11 -1.68 9.15
CA THR A 376 0.15 -1.22 10.14
C THR A 376 -0.25 -2.36 11.09
N ASP A 377 -0.48 -3.57 10.59
CA ASP A 377 -0.85 -4.71 11.45
C ASP A 377 0.30 -5.12 12.39
N ARG A 378 1.55 -5.13 11.91
CA ARG A 378 2.72 -5.41 12.76
C ARG A 378 2.89 -4.38 13.88
N ASN A 379 2.70 -3.10 13.56
CA ASN A 379 2.81 -2.01 14.53
C ASN A 379 1.68 -2.07 15.58
N LEU A 380 0.44 -2.27 15.12
CA LEU A 380 -0.73 -2.19 15.99
C LEU A 380 -1.04 -3.51 16.72
N ASN A 381 -0.66 -4.65 16.15
CA ASN A 381 -0.95 -5.99 16.64
C ASN A 381 0.30 -6.90 16.70
N PRO A 382 1.41 -6.47 17.34
CA PRO A 382 2.68 -7.21 17.34
C PRO A 382 2.60 -8.61 17.99
N LEU A 383 1.56 -8.89 18.77
CA LEU A 383 1.38 -10.21 19.42
C LEU A 383 1.25 -11.37 18.42
N PHE A 384 0.72 -11.14 17.22
CA PHE A 384 0.52 -12.18 16.21
C PHE A 384 1.82 -12.51 15.46
N TYR A 385 2.79 -11.60 15.53
CA TYR A 385 4.11 -11.72 14.92
C TYR A 385 5.19 -12.20 15.91
N ALA A 386 4.85 -12.30 17.20
CA ALA A 386 5.74 -12.81 18.23
C ALA A 386 5.90 -14.34 18.15
N ASP A 387 6.98 -14.87 18.73
CA ASP A 387 7.24 -16.32 18.74
C ASP A 387 6.10 -17.13 19.37
N ARG A 388 5.46 -16.58 20.41
CA ARG A 388 4.39 -17.25 21.16
C ARG A 388 3.17 -16.35 21.35
N LEU A 389 2.00 -16.92 21.08
CA LEU A 389 0.69 -16.37 21.39
C LEU A 389 0.01 -17.26 22.44
N GLY A 390 -0.47 -16.68 23.54
CA GLY A 390 -1.08 -17.43 24.64
C GLY A 390 -2.44 -16.85 25.07
N PRO A 391 -3.29 -17.63 25.76
CA PRO A 391 -4.68 -17.27 26.07
C PRO A 391 -4.84 -15.92 26.75
N ASN A 392 -4.01 -15.62 27.75
CA ASN A 392 -4.09 -14.38 28.53
C ASN A 392 -3.70 -13.14 27.72
N ARG A 393 -2.69 -13.25 26.83
CA ARG A 393 -2.29 -12.15 25.95
C ARG A 393 -3.36 -11.89 24.91
N TYR A 394 -3.91 -12.95 24.33
CA TYR A 394 -5.00 -12.87 23.37
C TYR A 394 -6.25 -12.23 23.99
N ARG A 395 -6.66 -12.67 25.20
CA ARG A 395 -7.80 -12.07 25.92
C ARG A 395 -7.61 -10.57 26.17
N LYS A 396 -6.42 -10.15 26.64
CA LYS A 396 -6.10 -8.73 26.86
C LYS A 396 -6.18 -7.92 25.56
N TRP A 397 -5.78 -8.51 24.44
CA TRP A 397 -5.87 -7.87 23.14
C TRP A 397 -7.32 -7.70 22.68
N LEU A 398 -8.15 -8.75 22.80
CA LEU A 398 -9.59 -8.68 22.54
C LEU A 398 -10.26 -7.57 23.36
N ASP A 399 -9.94 -7.49 24.65
CA ASP A 399 -10.47 -6.45 25.55
C ASP A 399 -9.99 -5.04 25.19
N ARG A 400 -8.71 -4.90 24.81
CA ARG A 400 -8.12 -3.61 24.39
C ARG A 400 -8.82 -3.08 23.14
N LEU A 401 -9.12 -3.96 22.20
CA LEU A 401 -9.78 -3.63 20.94
C LEU A 401 -11.32 -3.77 21.00
N ALA A 402 -11.94 -3.97 22.16
CA ALA A 402 -13.39 -4.17 22.25
C ALA A 402 -13.94 -5.17 21.21
N VAL A 403 -13.22 -6.27 21.03
CA VAL A 403 -13.62 -7.34 20.12
C VAL A 403 -14.76 -8.12 20.77
N GLY A 404 -15.94 -8.06 20.15
CA GLY A 404 -17.13 -8.79 20.62
C GLY A 404 -17.25 -10.18 20.01
N TYR A 405 -16.69 -10.36 18.82
CA TYR A 405 -16.82 -11.59 18.04
C TYR A 405 -15.49 -11.96 17.38
N VAL A 406 -15.22 -13.25 17.30
CA VAL A 406 -14.06 -13.83 16.61
C VAL A 406 -14.58 -14.80 15.56
N ALA A 407 -14.16 -14.67 14.31
CA ALA A 407 -14.54 -15.51 13.20
C ALA A 407 -13.31 -16.26 12.67
N LEU A 408 -13.38 -17.59 12.67
CA LEU A 408 -12.36 -18.47 12.13
C LEU A 408 -12.84 -19.03 10.79
N PRO A 409 -12.20 -18.69 9.65
CA PRO A 409 -12.53 -19.27 8.36
C PRO A 409 -11.98 -20.69 8.22
N ASN A 410 -12.68 -21.52 7.45
CA ASN A 410 -12.13 -22.73 6.86
C ASN A 410 -11.54 -22.42 5.48
N ALA A 411 -10.39 -21.76 5.47
CA ALA A 411 -9.61 -21.39 4.30
C ALA A 411 -8.11 -21.38 4.65
N LYS A 412 -7.24 -21.19 3.65
CA LYS A 412 -5.81 -21.04 3.91
C LYS A 412 -5.60 -19.74 4.69
N LEU A 413 -4.82 -19.80 5.76
CA LEU A 413 -4.58 -18.65 6.64
C LEU A 413 -3.27 -17.95 6.28
N ASP A 414 -3.21 -16.66 6.56
CA ASP A 414 -1.93 -15.94 6.64
C ASP A 414 -1.11 -16.47 7.83
N TYR A 415 0.22 -16.40 7.74
CA TYR A 415 1.09 -16.83 8.83
C TYR A 415 0.82 -16.07 10.15
N ALA A 416 0.27 -14.84 10.09
CA ALA A 416 -0.14 -14.07 11.26
C ALA A 416 -1.47 -14.57 11.88
N GLY A 417 -2.22 -15.42 11.19
CA GLY A 417 -3.45 -16.07 11.66
C GLY A 417 -3.25 -17.48 12.20
N GLU A 418 -2.20 -18.19 11.77
CA GLU A 418 -2.00 -19.61 12.11
C GLU A 418 -1.94 -19.88 13.62
N LYS A 419 -1.18 -19.09 14.37
CA LYS A 419 -1.04 -19.25 15.83
C LYS A 419 -2.34 -18.94 16.57
N GLU A 420 -3.11 -17.99 16.07
CA GLU A 420 -4.41 -17.63 16.62
C GLU A 420 -5.45 -18.71 16.34
N ALA A 421 -5.51 -19.22 15.11
CA ALA A 421 -6.37 -20.33 14.75
C ALA A 421 -6.10 -21.57 15.62
N ALA A 422 -4.82 -21.93 15.81
CA ALA A 422 -4.43 -23.01 16.71
C ALA A 422 -4.90 -22.77 18.15
N LEU A 423 -4.79 -21.53 18.64
CA LEU A 423 -5.25 -21.15 19.98
C LEU A 423 -6.78 -21.25 20.12
N ILE A 424 -7.54 -20.82 19.12
CA ILE A 424 -9.00 -20.90 19.09
C ILE A 424 -9.44 -22.37 19.03
N GLN A 425 -8.81 -23.18 18.18
CA GLN A 425 -9.10 -24.60 18.01
C GLN A 425 -8.78 -25.42 19.26
N ALA A 426 -7.75 -25.06 20.02
CA ALA A 426 -7.42 -25.67 21.30
C ALA A 426 -8.48 -25.42 22.40
N GLY A 427 -9.42 -24.50 22.17
CA GLY A 427 -10.47 -24.15 23.10
C GLY A 427 -10.05 -23.05 24.07
N LEU A 428 -10.84 -21.98 24.11
CA LEU A 428 -10.63 -20.85 25.01
C LEU A 428 -11.86 -20.64 25.89
N PRO A 429 -11.71 -20.55 27.23
CA PRO A 429 -12.85 -20.47 28.14
C PRO A 429 -13.68 -19.18 27.99
N PHE A 430 -13.13 -18.17 27.32
CA PHE A 430 -13.79 -16.89 27.05
C PHE A 430 -14.37 -16.79 25.63
N LEU A 431 -14.33 -17.86 24.83
CA LEU A 431 -14.98 -17.93 23.52
C LEU A 431 -16.13 -18.92 23.55
N LYS A 432 -17.34 -18.44 23.24
CA LYS A 432 -18.53 -19.29 23.10
C LYS A 432 -18.91 -19.39 21.63
N GLU A 433 -18.86 -20.59 21.08
CA GLU A 433 -19.23 -20.84 19.69
C GLU A 433 -20.71 -20.53 19.44
N ILE A 434 -20.97 -19.88 18.31
CA ILE A 434 -22.28 -19.59 17.75
C ILE A 434 -22.33 -20.38 16.44
N PRO A 435 -23.28 -21.32 16.28
CA PRO A 435 -23.46 -22.00 15.01
C PRO A 435 -23.72 -20.99 13.89
N VAL A 436 -22.92 -21.08 12.83
CA VAL A 436 -23.07 -20.30 11.60
C VAL A 436 -22.93 -21.24 10.41
N GLY A 437 -23.58 -20.91 9.30
CA GLY A 437 -23.47 -21.68 8.07
C GLY A 437 -22.17 -21.40 7.32
N GLY A 438 -21.97 -22.13 6.22
CA GLY A 438 -20.82 -21.95 5.34
C GLY A 438 -19.51 -22.47 5.92
N GLN A 439 -18.41 -21.84 5.53
CA GLN A 439 -17.04 -22.24 5.88
C GLN A 439 -16.51 -21.46 7.09
N TRP A 440 -17.32 -21.34 8.14
CA TRP A 440 -17.04 -20.46 9.27
C TRP A 440 -17.30 -21.10 10.63
N ARG A 441 -16.50 -20.71 11.62
CA ARG A 441 -16.81 -20.86 13.04
C ARG A 441 -16.83 -19.48 13.68
N LEU A 442 -17.97 -19.09 14.22
CA LEU A 442 -18.16 -17.79 14.87
C LEU A 442 -18.15 -17.97 16.39
N PHE A 443 -17.46 -17.11 17.10
CA PHE A 443 -17.37 -17.13 18.55
C PHE A 443 -17.77 -15.78 19.13
N LYS A 444 -18.61 -15.79 20.17
CA LYS A 444 -18.83 -14.63 21.03
C LYS A 444 -17.76 -14.56 22.11
N VAL A 445 -17.15 -13.39 22.28
CA VAL A 445 -16.23 -13.12 23.39
C VAL A 445 -17.04 -12.88 24.67
N LEU A 446 -16.90 -13.78 25.64
CA LEU A 446 -17.62 -13.71 26.90
C LEU A 446 -17.10 -12.55 27.75
N GLY A 447 -18.01 -11.66 28.19
CA GLY A 447 -17.64 -10.47 28.95
C GLY A 447 -16.73 -9.53 28.16
N ALA A 448 -16.93 -9.40 26.84
CA ALA A 448 -16.21 -8.44 26.01
C ALA A 448 -16.33 -7.03 26.58
N ARG A 449 -15.23 -6.26 26.55
CA ARG A 449 -15.30 -4.83 26.90
C ARG A 449 -16.07 -4.07 25.81
N PRO A 450 -17.02 -3.19 26.18
CA PRO A 450 -17.77 -2.41 25.20
C PRO A 450 -16.85 -1.40 24.49
N MET A 451 -17.22 -0.98 23.28
CA MET A 451 -16.48 0.05 22.55
C MET A 451 -16.46 1.39 23.28
N VAL A 452 -17.48 1.69 24.08
CA VAL A 452 -17.55 2.90 24.93
C VAL A 452 -17.69 2.49 26.39
N SER A 453 -16.97 3.16 27.29
CA SER A 453 -17.13 2.93 28.73
C SER A 453 -18.54 3.27 29.21
N ARG A 454 -19.16 2.33 29.93
CA ARG A 454 -20.49 2.51 30.55
C ARG A 454 -20.51 3.69 31.54
N PRO A 455 -21.67 4.32 31.79
CA PRO A 455 -23.00 4.04 31.21
C PRO A 455 -23.23 4.55 29.78
N ALA A 456 -22.25 5.22 29.16
CA ALA A 456 -22.33 5.58 27.75
C ALA A 456 -22.25 4.35 26.84
N ARG A 457 -22.83 4.46 25.64
CA ARG A 457 -22.83 3.43 24.60
C ARG A 457 -22.53 4.04 23.23
N LEU A 458 -21.91 3.24 22.37
CA LEU A 458 -21.82 3.55 20.94
C LEU A 458 -23.19 3.27 20.33
N THR A 459 -23.76 4.24 19.61
CA THR A 459 -25.02 4.05 18.88
C THR A 459 -24.80 3.88 17.40
N GLU A 460 -23.71 4.43 16.87
CA GLU A 460 -23.38 4.43 15.46
C GLU A 460 -21.86 4.45 15.26
N LEU A 461 -21.41 3.80 14.20
CA LEU A 461 -20.03 3.77 13.76
C LEU A 461 -20.01 3.84 12.24
N ASP A 462 -19.53 4.96 11.72
CA ASP A 462 -19.38 5.19 10.28
C ASP A 462 -17.92 5.01 9.87
N THR A 463 -17.65 5.17 8.58
CA THR A 463 -16.29 5.15 8.01
C THR A 463 -15.34 6.08 8.79
N ASP A 464 -15.73 7.33 8.98
CA ASP A 464 -14.90 8.38 9.55
C ASP A 464 -15.60 9.16 10.66
N GLY A 465 -16.59 8.54 11.29
CA GLY A 465 -17.36 9.12 12.39
C GLY A 465 -17.91 8.08 13.33
N PHE A 466 -18.42 8.56 14.46
CA PHE A 466 -19.11 7.74 15.44
C PHE A 466 -20.04 8.58 16.31
N THR A 467 -21.10 7.95 16.83
CA THR A 467 -22.04 8.59 17.75
C THR A 467 -22.04 7.86 19.10
N VAL A 468 -21.85 8.62 20.17
CA VAL A 468 -21.92 8.13 21.55
C VAL A 468 -23.15 8.70 22.22
N ALA A 469 -23.93 7.86 22.92
CA ALA A 469 -25.04 8.31 23.75
C ALA A 469 -24.83 7.94 25.22
N SER A 470 -25.07 8.89 26.13
CA SER A 470 -24.99 8.67 27.57
C SER A 470 -26.27 9.13 28.29
N PRO A 471 -26.76 8.37 29.28
CA PRO A 471 -27.87 8.82 30.14
C PRO A 471 -27.44 9.86 31.18
N ILE A 472 -26.13 10.11 31.34
CA ILE A 472 -25.58 11.08 32.29
C ILE A 472 -24.51 11.95 31.61
N ALA A 473 -24.32 13.17 32.12
CA ALA A 473 -23.13 13.94 31.79
C ALA A 473 -21.87 13.25 32.34
N GLY A 474 -20.73 13.41 31.66
CA GLY A 474 -19.47 12.82 32.11
C GLY A 474 -18.49 12.55 30.97
N ALA A 475 -17.29 12.10 31.34
CA ALA A 475 -16.25 11.70 30.41
C ALA A 475 -16.23 10.18 30.22
N PHE A 476 -16.16 9.75 28.98
CA PHE A 476 -16.18 8.35 28.57
C PHE A 476 -15.05 8.04 27.61
N GLU A 477 -14.39 6.90 27.80
CA GLU A 477 -13.38 6.39 26.88
C GLU A 477 -14.08 5.68 25.73
N VAL A 478 -13.68 6.02 24.51
CA VAL A 478 -14.12 5.42 23.26
C VAL A 478 -12.94 4.66 22.67
N ARG A 479 -13.09 3.35 22.49
CA ARG A 479 -12.09 2.48 21.86
C ARG A 479 -12.14 2.64 20.35
N ILE A 480 -11.93 3.87 19.89
CA ILE A 480 -11.62 4.27 18.52
C ILE A 480 -10.35 5.10 18.66
N ARG A 481 -9.42 4.98 17.72
CA ARG A 481 -8.13 5.67 17.86
C ARG A 481 -8.31 7.19 17.80
N SER A 482 -7.52 7.88 18.61
CA SER A 482 -7.48 9.34 18.62
C SER A 482 -6.84 9.86 17.34
N THR A 483 -7.37 10.96 16.83
CA THR A 483 -6.78 11.73 15.74
C THR A 483 -7.02 13.22 16.00
N PRO A 484 -6.08 14.11 15.66
CA PRO A 484 -6.25 15.57 15.73
C PRO A 484 -7.40 16.09 14.87
N TYR A 485 -7.93 15.25 13.97
CA TYR A 485 -9.02 15.62 13.07
C TYR A 485 -10.41 15.33 13.63
N TRP A 486 -10.53 14.82 14.87
CA TRP A 486 -11.85 14.64 15.47
C TRP A 486 -12.54 15.98 15.74
N ARG A 487 -13.79 16.11 15.30
CA ARG A 487 -14.65 17.27 15.58
C ARG A 487 -16.04 16.85 16.02
N VAL A 488 -16.63 17.60 16.94
CA VAL A 488 -18.01 17.42 17.38
C VAL A 488 -18.96 17.99 16.31
N LYS A 489 -19.65 17.11 15.58
CA LYS A 489 -20.61 17.47 14.52
C LYS A 489 -22.03 17.69 15.05
N GLY A 490 -22.36 17.08 16.19
CA GLY A 490 -23.67 17.18 16.82
C GLY A 490 -23.61 16.89 18.33
N GLY A 491 -24.52 17.49 19.09
CA GLY A 491 -24.58 17.33 20.55
C GLY A 491 -23.82 18.41 21.33
N PHE A 492 -23.69 18.18 22.65
CA PHE A 492 -23.12 19.13 23.61
C PHE A 492 -22.03 18.41 24.43
N GLY A 493 -20.77 18.79 24.21
CA GLY A 493 -19.64 18.07 24.76
C GLY A 493 -18.33 18.35 24.06
N CYS A 494 -17.32 17.54 24.34
CA CYS A 494 -16.00 17.62 23.75
C CYS A 494 -15.49 16.25 23.28
N VAL A 495 -14.60 16.25 22.31
CA VAL A 495 -13.76 15.12 21.93
C VAL A 495 -12.29 15.49 22.14
N GLU A 496 -11.49 14.59 22.70
CA GLU A 496 -10.07 14.79 22.98
C GLU A 496 -9.31 13.45 23.04
N PRO A 497 -7.97 13.46 23.02
CA PRO A 497 -7.18 12.26 23.24
C PRO A 497 -7.45 11.63 24.61
N GLY A 498 -7.70 10.33 24.60
CA GLY A 498 -7.91 9.47 25.76
C GLY A 498 -6.63 8.89 26.32
N ARG A 499 -6.74 7.74 27.00
CA ARG A 499 -5.58 7.01 27.52
C ARG A 499 -4.95 6.19 26.40
N GLY A 500 -3.63 6.30 26.25
CA GLY A 500 -2.90 5.62 25.16
C GLY A 500 -3.36 6.16 23.81
N ASP A 501 -3.75 5.27 22.90
CA ASP A 501 -4.16 5.63 21.54
C ASP A 501 -5.66 5.92 21.41
N TRP A 502 -6.45 5.84 22.49
CA TRP A 502 -7.91 5.91 22.42
C TRP A 502 -8.45 7.33 22.41
N THR A 503 -9.68 7.51 21.94
CA THR A 503 -10.43 8.76 22.01
C THR A 503 -11.17 8.86 23.35
N ARG A 504 -11.35 10.08 23.86
CA ARG A 504 -12.22 10.39 24.99
C ARG A 504 -13.27 11.39 24.55
N VAL A 505 -14.50 11.15 24.96
CA VAL A 505 -15.60 12.10 24.78
C VAL A 505 -16.09 12.57 26.14
N THR A 506 -16.43 13.85 26.25
CA THR A 506 -17.09 14.42 27.42
C THR A 506 -18.47 14.89 26.97
N LEU A 507 -19.53 14.38 27.59
CA LEU A 507 -20.88 14.85 27.35
C LEU A 507 -21.27 15.82 28.47
N ASP A 508 -21.69 17.02 28.08
CA ASP A 508 -22.07 18.08 29.04
C ASP A 508 -23.44 17.84 29.66
N ARG A 509 -24.27 17.02 28.99
CA ARG A 509 -25.62 16.63 29.41
C ARG A 509 -25.96 15.25 28.86
N PRO A 510 -26.99 14.57 29.43
CA PRO A 510 -27.52 13.35 28.84
C PRO A 510 -27.93 13.55 27.38
N GLY A 511 -27.65 12.57 26.53
CA GLY A 511 -27.98 12.61 25.10
C GLY A 511 -26.88 12.05 24.21
N PRO A 512 -27.02 12.23 22.88
CA PRO A 512 -26.01 11.86 21.90
C PRO A 512 -24.93 12.93 21.72
N LEU A 513 -23.74 12.49 21.35
CA LEU A 513 -22.61 13.28 20.87
C LEU A 513 -22.08 12.62 19.59
N GLU A 514 -22.15 13.34 18.49
CA GLU A 514 -21.71 12.91 17.16
C GLU A 514 -20.34 13.50 16.87
N VAL A 515 -19.40 12.64 16.51
CA VAL A 515 -18.00 13.00 16.21
C VAL A 515 -17.65 12.49 14.83
N ALA A 516 -17.05 13.34 13.99
CA ALA A 516 -16.53 12.92 12.68
C ALA A 516 -15.17 13.55 12.41
N ALA A 517 -14.41 12.91 11.51
CA ALA A 517 -13.13 13.43 11.06
C ALA A 517 -13.35 14.65 10.17
N ASP A 518 -12.62 15.72 10.44
CA ASP A 518 -12.62 16.94 9.65
C ASP A 518 -11.18 17.41 9.46
N PHE A 519 -10.68 17.27 8.24
CA PHE A 519 -9.30 17.56 7.94
C PHE A 519 -9.06 19.07 7.84
N SER A 520 -8.16 19.57 8.68
CA SER A 520 -7.48 20.84 8.44
C SER A 520 -5.98 20.70 8.73
N PRO A 521 -5.09 21.27 7.88
CA PRO A 521 -3.64 21.13 8.08
C PRO A 521 -3.16 21.63 9.45
N GLY A 522 -3.82 22.66 9.99
CA GLY A 522 -3.50 23.23 11.29
C GLY A 522 -3.88 22.33 12.47
N ALA A 523 -4.88 21.44 12.31
CA ALA A 523 -5.32 20.57 13.41
C ALA A 523 -4.19 19.67 13.93
N ARG A 524 -3.29 19.23 13.04
CA ARG A 524 -2.14 18.39 13.38
C ARG A 524 -1.21 19.01 14.43
N PHE A 525 -1.18 20.34 14.50
CA PHE A 525 -0.30 21.11 15.37
C PHE A 525 -1.09 21.95 16.40
N GLY A 526 -2.41 21.79 16.43
CA GLY A 526 -3.33 22.55 17.27
C GLY A 526 -3.75 21.81 18.53
N SER A 527 -4.81 22.30 19.17
CA SER A 527 -5.47 21.58 20.27
C SER A 527 -6.16 20.33 19.72
N ASP A 528 -5.81 19.16 20.26
CA ASP A 528 -6.50 17.90 19.98
C ASP A 528 -7.89 17.82 20.67
N ARG A 529 -8.23 18.82 21.49
CA ARG A 529 -9.56 18.95 22.11
C ARG A 529 -10.44 19.88 21.27
N ASP A 530 -11.62 19.38 20.93
CA ASP A 530 -12.69 20.09 20.22
C ASP A 530 -13.99 20.03 21.03
N CYS A 531 -14.72 21.13 21.17
CA CYS A 531 -15.90 21.24 22.03
C CYS A 531 -17.05 21.98 21.34
N ARG A 532 -18.30 21.61 21.68
CA ARG A 532 -19.52 22.28 21.24
C ARG A 532 -20.53 22.38 22.39
N PRO A 533 -21.13 23.55 22.68
CA PRO A 533 -20.75 24.88 22.20
C PRO A 533 -19.33 25.19 22.69
N GLU A 534 -18.61 26.05 21.96
CA GLU A 534 -17.33 26.58 22.45
C GLU A 534 -17.55 27.15 23.85
N ARG A 535 -16.81 26.64 24.85
CA ARG A 535 -16.89 27.10 26.25
C ARG A 535 -15.88 28.19 26.52
#